data_AF-A0A3B1KCI5-F1
#
_entry.id   AF-A0A3B1KCI5-F1
#
_cell.length_a   1.000
_cell.length_b   1.000
_cell.length_c   1.000
_cell.angle_alpha   90.00
_cell.angle_beta   90.00
_cell.angle_gamma   90.00
#
_symmetry.space_group_name_H-M   'P 1'
#
loop_
_entity.id
_entity.type
_entity.pdbx_description
1 polymer ?
#
loop_
_entity_poly.entity_id
_entity_poly.type
_entity_poly.pdbx_seq_one_letter_code
_entity_poly.pdbx_strand_id
1 'polypeptide(L)'
;MALLASAIIAGASLASTSIVQISQTMNTDRNITIEIVNYSERYTLTNPRTYTYSGYCHHPPQPTIKQKTKEVCCFSKTAHTACGSVGVLTYQILSDAQDCVGELALMYSVPYDYNLYENTFALGIFESGFPCDEDLYNQMYYKSGPFIRGNGTGSSTTHSDKDAVVKGTMSSAGQAVMCVEFDDKLSNI
;
A
#
# COMPACT_ATOMS: atom_id res chain seq x y z
N MET A 1 -7.48 28.00 10.52
CA MET A 1 -7.84 26.81 11.34
C MET A 1 -9.09 26.20 10.74
N ALA A 2 -8.93 25.32 9.75
CA ALA A 2 -10.03 24.51 9.23
C ALA A 2 -9.81 23.09 9.75
N LEU A 3 -10.50 22.77 10.84
CA LEU A 3 -10.69 21.40 11.30
C LEU A 3 -11.62 20.71 10.31
N LEU A 4 -11.07 19.91 9.40
CA LEU A 4 -11.82 18.81 8.78
C LEU A 4 -11.54 17.56 9.61
N ALA A 5 -12.14 17.51 10.79
CA ALA A 5 -12.15 16.31 11.61
C ALA A 5 -13.26 15.37 11.12
N SER A 6 -12.84 14.12 10.91
CA SER A 6 -13.64 12.89 10.92
C SER A 6 -14.81 12.80 9.91
N ALA A 7 -14.50 12.34 8.69
CA ALA A 7 -15.40 11.41 8.02
C ALA A 7 -14.89 9.99 8.33
N ILE A 8 -15.36 9.44 9.45
CA ILE A 8 -15.26 8.00 9.73
C ILE A 8 -16.20 7.32 8.75
N ILE A 9 -15.68 6.53 7.80
CA ILE A 9 -16.50 5.47 7.21
C ILE A 9 -15.64 4.25 6.95
N ALA A 10 -15.63 3.33 7.92
CA ALA A 10 -15.34 1.95 7.60
C ALA A 10 -16.50 1.42 6.75
N GLY A 11 -16.21 0.88 5.56
CA GLY A 11 -17.19 0.13 4.77
C GLY A 11 -18.18 0.92 3.92
N ALA A 12 -18.00 2.22 3.68
CA ALA A 12 -18.63 2.88 2.53
C ALA A 12 -17.54 3.27 1.54
N SER A 13 -17.67 2.75 0.32
CA SER A 13 -16.88 3.17 -0.83
C SER A 13 -16.67 4.69 -0.81
N LEU A 14 -15.40 5.12 -0.82
CA LEU A 14 -14.98 6.50 -1.08
C LEU A 14 -15.38 6.89 -2.51
N ALA A 15 -16.67 7.06 -2.76
CA ALA A 15 -17.24 7.37 -4.06
C ALA A 15 -17.21 8.88 -4.38
N SER A 16 -16.73 9.74 -3.47
CA SER A 16 -16.85 11.19 -3.65
C SER A 16 -15.64 12.03 -3.23
N THR A 17 -14.59 11.45 -2.65
CA THR A 17 -13.34 12.17 -2.38
C THR A 17 -12.25 11.57 -3.25
N SER A 18 -11.69 12.37 -4.16
CA SER A 18 -10.55 11.93 -4.94
C SER A 18 -9.41 11.61 -3.96
N ILE A 19 -8.80 10.43 -4.07
CA ILE A 19 -7.61 10.07 -3.28
C ILE A 19 -6.51 11.16 -3.34
N VAL A 20 -6.46 11.89 -4.45
CA VAL A 20 -5.61 13.07 -4.63
C VAL A 20 -5.91 14.16 -3.60
N GLN A 21 -7.18 14.43 -3.30
CA GLN A 21 -7.57 15.40 -2.27
C GLN A 21 -7.12 14.94 -0.87
N ILE A 22 -7.20 13.64 -0.57
CA ILE A 22 -6.70 13.10 0.69
C ILE A 22 -5.18 13.33 0.80
N SER A 23 -4.43 13.04 -0.27
CA SER A 23 -2.99 13.28 -0.31
C SER A 23 -2.62 14.77 -0.15
N GLN A 24 -3.39 15.66 -0.77
CA GLN A 24 -3.16 17.11 -0.75
C GLN A 24 -3.58 17.81 0.55
N THR A 25 -4.54 17.25 1.30
CA THR A 25 -4.99 17.83 2.57
C THR A 25 -3.99 17.61 3.71
N MET A 26 -3.06 16.67 3.56
CA MET A 26 -1.94 16.51 4.51
C MET A 26 -0.98 17.70 4.35
N ASN A 27 -0.82 18.49 5.41
CA ASN A 27 0.08 19.65 5.46
C ASN A 27 1.56 19.22 5.55
N THR A 28 2.03 18.49 4.54
CA THR A 28 3.37 17.92 4.43
C THR A 28 3.78 17.88 2.96
N ASP A 29 5.07 18.07 2.72
CA ASP A 29 5.68 18.04 1.40
C ASP A 29 6.02 16.61 0.93
N ARG A 30 6.07 15.63 1.85
CA ARG A 30 6.25 14.22 1.51
C ARG A 30 5.22 13.35 2.21
N ASN A 31 4.38 12.68 1.42
CA ASN A 31 3.45 11.67 1.90
C ASN A 31 3.16 10.65 0.81
N ILE A 32 2.52 9.56 1.22
CA ILE A 32 1.90 8.60 0.34
C ILE A 32 0.50 8.32 0.84
N THR A 33 -0.48 8.33 -0.08
CA THR A 33 -1.81 7.80 0.15
C THR A 33 -1.95 6.51 -0.67
N ILE A 34 -2.31 5.41 -0.01
CA ILE A 34 -2.45 4.10 -0.63
C ILE A 34 -3.94 3.72 -0.64
N GLU A 35 -4.52 3.54 -1.82
CA GLU A 35 -5.82 2.89 -1.99
C GLU A 35 -5.61 1.43 -2.36
N ILE A 36 -6.26 0.54 -1.63
CA ILE A 36 -6.27 -0.89 -1.91
C ILE A 36 -7.69 -1.26 -2.26
N VAL A 37 -7.90 -1.72 -3.49
CA VAL A 37 -9.16 -2.27 -3.97
C VAL A 37 -9.03 -3.78 -3.98
N ASN A 38 -9.85 -4.45 -3.19
CA ASN A 38 -9.95 -5.90 -3.17
C ASN A 38 -11.04 -6.34 -4.17
N TYR A 39 -10.63 -6.75 -5.36
CA TYR A 39 -11.50 -7.32 -6.39
C TYR A 39 -11.71 -8.83 -6.23
N SER A 40 -11.02 -9.50 -5.31
CA SER A 40 -11.21 -10.93 -5.09
C SER A 40 -12.66 -11.27 -4.72
N GLU A 41 -13.12 -12.42 -5.21
CA GLU A 41 -14.38 -13.05 -4.78
C GLU A 41 -14.16 -14.00 -3.59
N ARG A 42 -12.91 -14.41 -3.35
CA ARG A 42 -12.55 -15.54 -2.48
C ARG A 42 -11.74 -15.16 -1.25
N TYR A 43 -11.11 -14.00 -1.27
CA TYR A 43 -10.12 -13.60 -0.30
C TYR A 43 -10.47 -12.29 0.39
N THR A 44 -10.30 -12.28 1.71
CA THR A 44 -10.36 -11.08 2.54
C THR A 44 -8.95 -10.71 2.97
N LEU A 45 -8.61 -9.42 2.88
CA LEU A 45 -7.36 -8.92 3.45
C LEU A 45 -7.59 -8.53 4.91
N THR A 46 -6.79 -9.04 5.83
CA THR A 46 -6.93 -8.76 7.27
C THR A 46 -5.59 -8.50 7.95
N ASN A 47 -5.63 -8.15 9.23
CA ASN A 47 -4.47 -8.04 10.11
C ASN A 47 -3.33 -7.22 9.48
N PRO A 48 -3.57 -5.92 9.17
CA PRO A 48 -2.55 -5.08 8.60
C PRO A 48 -1.38 -4.93 9.57
N ARG A 49 -0.16 -5.04 9.05
CA ARG A 49 1.07 -4.72 9.76
C ARG A 49 1.86 -3.70 8.96
N THR A 50 2.52 -2.78 9.66
CA THR A 50 3.29 -1.72 9.03
C THR A 50 4.67 -1.65 9.65
N TYR A 51 5.68 -1.48 8.81
CA TYR A 51 7.00 -1.07 9.21
C TYR A 51 7.35 0.23 8.47
N THR A 52 7.70 1.26 9.23
CA THR A 52 8.05 2.56 8.69
C THR A 52 9.54 2.79 8.88
N TYR A 53 10.30 2.70 7.79
CA TYR A 53 11.73 2.99 7.77
C TYR A 53 11.98 4.51 7.96
N SER A 54 11.13 5.35 7.35
CA SER A 54 11.17 6.80 7.50
C SER A 54 9.77 7.39 7.50
N GLY A 55 9.50 8.32 8.42
CA GLY A 55 8.20 8.95 8.60
C GLY A 55 7.35 8.25 9.66
N TYR A 56 6.03 8.31 9.50
CA TYR A 56 5.07 7.67 10.39
C TYR A 56 3.75 7.36 9.68
N CYS A 57 2.98 6.45 10.27
CA CYS A 57 1.61 6.16 9.89
C CYS A 57 0.67 7.31 10.27
N HIS A 58 0.14 8.04 9.30
CA HIS A 58 -0.76 9.17 9.53
C HIS A 58 -2.21 8.72 9.65
N HIS A 59 -2.68 7.93 8.67
CA HIS A 59 -3.98 7.27 8.73
C HIS A 59 -3.75 5.77 8.64
N PRO A 60 -4.12 5.00 9.68
CA PRO A 60 -3.80 3.59 9.73
C PRO A 60 -4.55 2.77 8.67
N PRO A 61 -3.94 1.69 8.16
CA PRO A 61 -4.63 0.71 7.35
C PRO A 61 -5.84 0.15 8.09
N GLN A 62 -6.95 -0.04 7.36
CA GLN A 62 -8.15 -0.60 7.97
C GLN A 62 -7.91 -2.07 8.36
N PRO A 63 -8.41 -2.53 9.52
CA PRO A 63 -8.17 -3.89 10.00
C PRO A 63 -8.59 -5.00 9.03
N THR A 64 -9.54 -4.72 8.14
CA THR A 64 -10.10 -5.67 7.20
C THR A 64 -10.54 -4.97 5.92
N ILE A 65 -10.17 -5.54 4.76
CA ILE A 65 -10.67 -5.16 3.43
C ILE A 65 -11.39 -6.38 2.85
N LYS A 66 -12.71 -6.35 2.92
CA LYS A 66 -13.57 -7.44 2.44
C LYS A 66 -13.52 -7.55 0.91
N GLN A 67 -13.98 -8.68 0.40
CA GLN A 67 -14.23 -8.89 -1.03
C GLN A 67 -15.03 -7.71 -1.61
N LYS A 68 -14.66 -7.27 -2.81
CA LYS A 68 -15.32 -6.19 -3.57
C LYS A 68 -15.41 -4.85 -2.85
N THR A 69 -14.55 -4.62 -1.86
CA THR A 69 -14.44 -3.34 -1.17
C THR A 69 -13.10 -2.67 -1.45
N LYS A 70 -13.00 -1.39 -1.11
CA LYS A 70 -11.76 -0.63 -1.16
C LYS A 70 -11.57 0.14 0.12
N GLU A 71 -10.32 0.30 0.52
CA GLU A 71 -9.94 1.06 1.71
C GLU A 71 -8.69 1.90 1.43
N VAL A 72 -8.48 2.93 2.25
CA VAL A 72 -7.38 3.89 2.09
C VAL A 72 -6.60 4.03 3.38
N CYS A 73 -5.28 4.20 3.25
CA CYS A 73 -4.38 4.55 4.34
C CYS A 73 -3.34 5.60 3.90
N CYS A 74 -2.66 6.23 4.85
CA CYS A 74 -1.73 7.31 4.57
C CYS A 74 -0.50 7.25 5.48
N PHE A 75 0.67 7.54 4.90
CA PHE A 75 1.94 7.66 5.62
C PHE A 75 2.61 8.98 5.25
N SER A 76 3.19 9.66 6.24
CA SER A 76 3.80 10.98 6.06
C SER A 76 5.23 10.99 6.57
N LYS A 77 6.08 11.85 6.00
CA LYS A 77 7.37 12.15 6.61
C LYS A 77 7.21 12.79 8.00
N THR A 78 8.24 12.67 8.81
CA THR A 78 8.36 13.38 10.09
C THR A 78 8.58 14.88 9.83
N ALA A 79 7.83 15.73 10.53
CA ALA A 79 7.94 17.17 10.40
C ALA A 79 9.37 17.67 10.69
N HIS A 80 9.79 18.73 9.99
CA HIS A 80 11.10 19.37 10.16
C HIS A 80 12.33 18.46 9.93
N THR A 81 12.17 17.32 9.24
CA THR A 81 13.27 16.45 8.82
C THR A 81 13.46 16.49 7.31
N ALA A 82 14.70 16.36 6.84
CA ALA A 82 15.03 16.17 5.42
C ALA A 82 14.91 14.70 4.99
N CYS A 83 13.87 14.02 5.49
CA CYS A 83 13.61 12.60 5.27
C CYS A 83 12.28 12.41 4.55
N GLY A 84 12.14 11.29 3.83
CA GLY A 84 10.95 10.94 3.06
C GLY A 84 9.87 10.20 3.86
N SER A 85 8.91 9.62 3.15
CA SER A 85 7.96 8.64 3.67
C SER A 85 8.25 7.28 3.04
N VAL A 86 8.74 6.32 3.84
CA VAL A 86 9.31 5.06 3.34
C VAL A 86 8.93 3.92 4.28
N GLY A 87 8.45 2.81 3.74
CA GLY A 87 8.06 1.66 4.54
C GLY A 87 7.46 0.51 3.74
N VAL A 88 6.95 -0.47 4.49
CA VAL A 88 6.19 -1.61 4.00
C VAL A 88 4.89 -1.76 4.78
N LEU A 89 3.85 -2.15 4.07
CA LEU A 89 2.52 -2.50 4.57
C LEU A 89 2.23 -3.93 4.13
N THR A 90 1.84 -4.79 5.07
CA THR A 90 1.40 -6.15 4.76
C THR A 90 -0.02 -6.40 5.23
N TYR A 91 -0.74 -7.26 4.50
CA TYR A 91 -2.03 -7.81 4.89
C TYR A 91 -2.01 -9.33 4.78
N GLN A 92 -2.62 -10.00 5.76
CA GLN A 92 -2.92 -11.42 5.63
C GLN A 92 -4.01 -11.64 4.60
N ILE A 93 -3.82 -12.63 3.73
CA ILE A 93 -4.80 -13.08 2.75
C ILE A 93 -5.54 -14.26 3.39
N LEU A 94 -6.79 -14.04 3.77
CA LEU A 94 -7.66 -15.09 4.31
C LEU A 94 -8.57 -15.67 3.23
N SER A 95 -8.67 -16.99 3.17
CA SER A 95 -9.69 -17.69 2.39
C SER A 95 -11.06 -17.61 3.06
N ASP A 96 -12.12 -18.01 2.34
CA ASP A 96 -13.46 -18.15 2.91
C ASP A 96 -13.52 -19.13 4.10
N ALA A 97 -12.62 -20.11 4.15
CA ALA A 97 -12.47 -21.04 5.27
C ALA A 97 -11.79 -20.42 6.50
N GLN A 98 -11.43 -19.12 6.44
CA GLN A 98 -10.66 -18.39 7.47
C GLN A 98 -9.22 -18.88 7.66
N ASP A 99 -8.67 -19.60 6.68
CA ASP A 99 -7.28 -19.98 6.66
C ASP A 99 -6.41 -18.85 6.09
N CYS A 100 -5.28 -18.57 6.73
CA CYS A 100 -4.28 -17.64 6.21
C CYS A 100 -3.45 -18.33 5.12
N VAL A 101 -3.71 -17.97 3.86
CA VAL A 101 -3.12 -18.61 2.68
C VAL A 101 -1.91 -17.84 2.12
N GLY A 102 -1.65 -16.64 2.62
CA GLY A 102 -0.51 -15.83 2.24
C GLY A 102 -0.52 -14.44 2.87
N GLU A 103 0.45 -13.62 2.48
CA GLU A 103 0.61 -12.23 2.91
C GLU A 103 0.78 -11.35 1.67
N LEU A 104 -0.12 -10.40 1.47
CA LEU A 104 0.08 -9.30 0.53
C LEU A 104 1.11 -8.35 1.13
N ALA A 105 2.16 -7.98 0.40
CA ALA A 105 3.15 -7.00 0.81
C ALA A 105 3.27 -5.85 -0.20
N LEU A 106 3.22 -4.63 0.32
CA LEU A 106 3.32 -3.39 -0.42
C LEU A 106 4.48 -2.56 0.14
N MET A 107 5.51 -2.33 -0.67
CA MET A 107 6.60 -1.40 -0.31
C MET A 107 6.36 -0.07 -1.01
N TYR A 108 6.66 1.02 -0.30
CA TYR A 108 6.66 2.37 -0.87
C TYR A 108 7.89 3.15 -0.41
N SER A 109 8.40 4.00 -1.29
CA SER A 109 9.48 4.92 -1.01
C SER A 109 9.22 6.24 -1.72
N VAL A 110 8.94 7.28 -0.93
CA VAL A 110 8.80 8.68 -1.37
C VAL A 110 9.97 9.47 -0.78
N PRO A 111 11.10 9.61 -1.50
CA PRO A 111 12.30 10.26 -0.97
C PRO A 111 12.12 11.78 -0.78
N TYR A 112 12.99 12.38 0.05
CA TYR A 112 13.02 13.83 0.21
C TYR A 112 13.66 14.53 -1.01
N ASP A 113 14.84 14.07 -1.43
CA ASP A 113 15.61 14.68 -2.52
C ASP A 113 15.39 13.97 -3.86
N TYR A 114 14.65 14.63 -4.77
CA TYR A 114 14.38 14.12 -6.11
C TYR A 114 15.48 14.41 -7.14
N ASN A 115 16.53 15.14 -6.76
CA ASN A 115 17.72 15.25 -7.64
C ASN A 115 18.55 13.96 -7.63
N LEU A 116 18.40 13.15 -6.56
CA LEU A 116 19.16 11.91 -6.35
C LEU A 116 18.31 10.65 -6.44
N TYR A 117 17.03 10.73 -6.11
CA TYR A 117 16.16 9.56 -5.96
C TYR A 117 14.78 9.77 -6.60
N GLU A 118 14.14 8.68 -6.98
CA GLU A 118 12.78 8.69 -7.53
C GLU A 118 11.82 7.91 -6.63
N ASN A 119 10.52 8.18 -6.77
CA ASN A 119 9.49 7.36 -6.14
C ASN A 119 9.62 5.91 -6.63
N THR A 120 9.58 4.97 -5.69
CA THR A 120 9.67 3.54 -5.97
C THR A 120 8.66 2.79 -5.12
N PHE A 121 8.05 1.76 -5.69
CA PHE A 121 7.18 0.85 -4.96
C PHE A 121 7.48 -0.61 -5.32
N ALA A 122 7.00 -1.53 -4.50
CA ALA A 122 7.02 -2.96 -4.83
C ALA A 122 5.73 -3.64 -4.40
N LEU A 123 5.37 -4.69 -5.12
CA LEU A 123 4.21 -5.53 -4.87
C LEU A 123 4.67 -6.98 -4.76
N GLY A 124 4.26 -7.69 -3.71
CA GLY A 124 4.58 -9.09 -3.52
C GLY A 124 3.44 -9.86 -2.85
N ILE A 125 3.43 -11.16 -3.09
CA ILE A 125 2.56 -12.12 -2.41
C ILE A 125 3.51 -13.15 -1.78
N PHE A 126 3.50 -13.24 -0.46
CA PHE A 126 4.39 -14.07 0.33
C PHE A 126 3.61 -15.19 1.01
N GLU A 127 4.34 -16.18 1.54
CA GLU A 127 3.77 -17.22 2.37
C GLU A 127 3.25 -16.66 3.70
N SER A 128 2.32 -17.37 4.33
CA SER A 128 1.71 -16.93 5.59
C SER A 128 2.74 -16.82 6.71
N GLY A 129 2.58 -15.80 7.57
CA GLY A 129 3.48 -15.57 8.71
C GLY A 129 4.79 -14.85 8.36
N PHE A 130 4.96 -14.37 7.12
CA PHE A 130 6.10 -13.53 6.75
C PHE A 130 6.14 -12.27 7.62
N PRO A 131 7.29 -11.86 8.19
CA PRO A 131 7.36 -10.70 9.07
C PRO A 131 7.20 -9.37 8.30
N CYS A 132 6.68 -8.35 8.98
CA CYS A 132 6.61 -6.98 8.46
C CYS A 132 7.61 -6.13 9.25
N ASP A 133 8.84 -6.05 8.74
CA ASP A 133 9.97 -5.46 9.44
C ASP A 133 10.99 -4.82 8.48
N GLU A 134 12.14 -4.44 9.05
CA GLU A 134 13.25 -3.85 8.32
C GLU A 134 13.83 -4.79 7.26
N ASP A 135 13.89 -6.08 7.54
CA ASP A 135 14.44 -7.07 6.62
C ASP A 135 13.54 -7.23 5.39
N LEU A 136 12.22 -7.26 5.58
CA LEU A 136 11.27 -7.23 4.46
C LEU A 136 11.43 -5.95 3.62
N TYR A 137 11.53 -4.79 4.26
CA TYR A 137 11.77 -3.52 3.55
C TYR A 137 13.06 -3.58 2.71
N ASN A 138 14.18 -3.98 3.33
CA ASN A 138 15.48 -4.07 2.67
C ASN A 138 15.45 -5.09 1.51
N GLN A 139 14.75 -6.21 1.70
CA GLN A 139 14.56 -7.21 0.66
C GLN A 139 13.79 -6.63 -0.53
N MET A 140 12.62 -6.03 -0.29
CA MET A 140 11.78 -5.47 -1.34
C MET A 140 12.42 -4.28 -2.05
N TYR A 141 13.23 -3.47 -1.36
CA TYR A 141 13.85 -2.28 -1.93
C TYR A 141 15.18 -2.55 -2.64
N TYR A 142 16.06 -3.38 -2.08
CA TYR A 142 17.43 -3.57 -2.60
C TYR A 142 17.66 -4.91 -3.31
N LYS A 143 16.84 -5.94 -3.05
CA LYS A 143 17.11 -7.33 -3.51
C LYS A 143 16.11 -7.79 -4.56
N SER A 144 16.13 -9.07 -4.92
CA SER A 144 15.12 -9.70 -5.77
C SER A 144 14.45 -10.82 -4.99
N GLY A 145 13.23 -11.20 -5.37
CA GLY A 145 12.49 -12.25 -4.68
C GLY A 145 11.10 -12.44 -5.28
N PRO A 146 10.16 -13.05 -4.54
CA PRO A 146 8.77 -13.25 -4.97
C PRO A 146 7.96 -11.95 -4.89
N PHE A 147 8.47 -10.91 -5.54
CA PHE A 147 7.85 -9.59 -5.64
C PHE A 147 8.38 -8.90 -6.91
N ILE A 148 7.73 -7.82 -7.30
CA ILE A 148 8.15 -6.97 -8.41
C ILE A 148 8.29 -5.53 -7.92
N ARG A 149 9.34 -4.84 -8.39
CA ARG A 149 9.52 -3.40 -8.18
C ARG A 149 9.01 -2.62 -9.38
N GLY A 150 8.44 -1.46 -9.11
CA GLY A 150 8.04 -0.47 -10.12
C GLY A 150 8.48 0.93 -9.72
N ASN A 151 8.70 1.79 -10.72
CA ASN A 151 8.96 3.21 -10.48
C ASN A 151 7.63 3.94 -10.34
N GLY A 152 7.59 4.96 -9.49
CA GLY A 152 6.44 5.82 -9.28
C GLY A 152 6.25 6.82 -10.43
N THR A 153 6.10 6.35 -11.66
CA THR A 153 5.89 7.17 -12.86
C THR A 153 4.42 7.29 -13.25
N GLY A 154 3.53 6.59 -12.53
CA GLY A 154 2.14 6.34 -12.89
C GLY A 154 1.94 5.09 -13.76
N SER A 155 3.03 4.43 -14.18
CA SER A 155 2.95 3.18 -14.93
C SER A 155 2.54 1.99 -14.05
N SER A 156 1.82 1.05 -14.63
CA SER A 156 1.33 -0.12 -13.90
C SER A 156 2.39 -1.20 -13.80
N THR A 157 2.44 -1.84 -12.63
CA THR A 157 3.26 -3.02 -12.35
C THR A 157 2.34 -4.12 -11.82
N THR A 158 2.54 -5.36 -12.26
CA THR A 158 1.73 -6.53 -11.86
C THR A 158 2.63 -7.65 -11.35
N HIS A 159 2.24 -8.25 -10.25
CA HIS A 159 2.80 -9.48 -9.71
C HIS A 159 1.70 -10.52 -9.55
N SER A 160 2.05 -11.79 -9.69
CA SER A 160 1.11 -12.90 -9.52
C SER A 160 1.83 -14.04 -8.85
N ASP A 161 1.20 -14.64 -7.85
CA ASP A 161 1.66 -15.87 -7.22
C ASP A 161 0.48 -16.79 -6.95
N LYS A 162 0.68 -18.09 -7.11
CA LYS A 162 -0.32 -19.16 -6.93
C LYS A 162 -1.68 -18.78 -7.54
N ASP A 163 -2.61 -18.35 -6.70
CA ASP A 163 -4.03 -18.10 -6.99
C ASP A 163 -4.43 -16.63 -6.81
N ALA A 164 -3.46 -15.70 -6.68
CA ALA A 164 -3.73 -14.28 -6.51
C ALA A 164 -2.86 -13.40 -7.43
N VAL A 165 -3.40 -12.24 -7.78
CA VAL A 165 -2.75 -11.23 -8.60
C VAL A 165 -2.82 -9.90 -7.86
N VAL A 166 -1.69 -9.20 -7.81
CA VAL A 166 -1.63 -7.83 -7.32
C VAL A 166 -1.09 -6.92 -8.42
N LYS A 167 -1.78 -5.82 -8.67
CA LYS A 167 -1.39 -4.80 -9.63
C LYS A 167 -1.39 -3.45 -8.97
N GLY A 168 -0.51 -2.57 -9.38
CA GLY A 168 -0.50 -1.23 -8.82
C GLY A 168 0.20 -0.21 -9.68
N THR A 169 -0.06 1.05 -9.34
CA THR A 169 0.59 2.25 -9.90
C THR A 169 0.98 3.15 -8.74
N MET A 170 1.98 4.02 -8.96
CA MET A 170 2.36 5.05 -7.99
C MET A 170 2.72 6.33 -8.75
N SER A 171 2.28 7.49 -8.27
CA SER A 171 2.62 8.79 -8.87
C SER A 171 4.04 9.27 -8.50
N SER A 172 4.59 10.20 -9.29
CA SER A 172 5.95 10.72 -9.12
C SER A 172 6.05 11.92 -8.18
N ALA A 173 4.93 12.42 -7.67
CA ALA A 173 4.88 13.62 -6.83
C ALA A 173 5.41 13.36 -5.41
N GLY A 174 5.77 14.44 -4.70
CA GLY A 174 6.11 14.38 -3.26
C GLY A 174 4.91 14.01 -2.38
N GLN A 175 3.73 14.46 -2.77
CA GLN A 175 2.45 13.99 -2.23
C GLN A 175 1.96 12.88 -3.15
N ALA A 176 2.47 11.68 -2.90
CA ALA A 176 2.31 10.55 -3.80
C ALA A 176 0.97 9.84 -3.56
N VAL A 177 0.47 9.21 -4.62
CA VAL A 177 -0.70 8.33 -4.58
C VAL A 177 -0.29 6.98 -5.14
N MET A 178 -0.61 5.91 -4.42
CA MET A 178 -0.46 4.53 -4.87
C MET A 178 -1.83 3.87 -4.93
N CYS A 179 -2.17 3.31 -6.09
CA CYS A 179 -3.40 2.55 -6.30
C CYS A 179 -3.02 1.07 -6.45
N VAL A 180 -3.68 0.20 -5.70
CA VAL A 180 -3.43 -1.24 -5.67
C VAL A 180 -4.73 -1.97 -5.94
N GLU A 181 -4.70 -2.90 -6.90
CA GLU A 181 -5.76 -3.84 -7.22
C GLU A 181 -5.29 -5.22 -6.77
N PHE A 182 -6.04 -5.88 -5.90
CA PHE A 182 -5.82 -7.27 -5.50
C PHE A 182 -6.97 -8.13 -6.04
N ASP A 183 -6.64 -9.20 -6.76
CA ASP A 183 -7.61 -10.03 -7.47
C ASP A 183 -7.27 -11.52 -7.37
N ASP A 184 -8.27 -12.35 -7.65
CA ASP A 184 -8.09 -13.78 -7.85
C ASP A 184 -7.34 -14.03 -9.16
N LYS A 185 -6.36 -14.93 -9.15
CA LYS A 185 -5.78 -15.41 -10.39
C LYS A 185 -6.76 -16.40 -11.01
N LEU A 186 -7.28 -16.06 -12.18
CA LEU A 186 -8.10 -16.97 -12.96
C LEU A 186 -7.26 -18.20 -13.32
N SER A 187 -7.65 -19.37 -12.82
CA SER A 187 -7.16 -20.65 -13.32
C SER A 187 -7.64 -20.77 -14.77
N ASN A 188 -6.72 -20.87 -15.74
CA ASN A 188 -7.10 -21.29 -17.08
C ASN A 188 -7.69 -22.70 -16.96
N ILE A 189 -9.00 -22.83 -17.19
CA ILE A 189 -9.69 -24.12 -17.36
C ILE A 189 -9.27 -24.72 -18.70
#